data_AF-A0A6L3KL44-F1
#
_entry.id   AF-A0A6L3KL44-F1
#
_cell.length_a   1.000
_cell.length_b   1.000
_cell.length_c   1.000
_cell.angle_alpha   90.00
_cell.angle_beta   90.00
_cell.angle_gamma   90.00
#
_symmetry.space_group_name_H-M   'P 1'
#
loop_
_entity.id
_entity.type
_entity.pdbx_description
1 polymer ?
#
loop_
_entity_poly.entity_id
_entity_poly.type
_entity_poly.pdbx_seq_one_letter_code
_entity_poly.pdbx_strand_id
1 'polypeptide(L)'
;MKSCRSKQRKNVYFAPAGQLHNIAIEHLPSSDSTFIAEQINFYRLSSTRQLVMIKDKSHIKEAVLYGGLKYDADTTALVVENKKYTDIPRDLNIQHTFYPDSLNLRDGAKYLPATKIEAEQIKQALENTRLQPALYMDLR
;
A
#
# COMPACT_ATOMS: atom_id res chain seq x y z
N MET A 1 -20.42 17.74 -17.02
CA MET A 1 -20.35 16.29 -17.33
C MET A 1 -19.12 16.03 -18.21
N LYS A 2 -18.01 15.51 -17.65
CA LYS A 2 -16.85 15.10 -18.47
C LYS A 2 -17.12 13.68 -18.98
N SER A 3 -17.33 13.57 -20.28
CA SER A 3 -17.48 12.29 -20.99
C SER A 3 -16.15 11.53 -20.94
N CYS A 4 -16.02 10.56 -20.04
CA CYS A 4 -14.97 9.54 -20.09
C CYS A 4 -15.25 8.60 -21.27
N ARG A 5 -14.87 9.01 -22.49
CA ARG A 5 -14.66 8.06 -23.57
C ARG A 5 -13.44 7.23 -23.20
N SER A 6 -13.63 5.95 -22.88
CA SER A 6 -12.54 5.00 -22.74
C SER A 6 -11.87 4.79 -24.10
N LYS A 7 -10.92 5.67 -24.46
CA LYS A 7 -9.98 5.38 -25.55
C LYS A 7 -9.28 4.08 -25.19
N GLN A 8 -9.33 3.09 -26.08
CA GLN A 8 -8.64 1.82 -25.91
C GLN A 8 -7.12 2.10 -25.88
N ARG A 9 -6.53 2.13 -24.68
CA ARG A 9 -5.10 2.37 -24.47
C ARG A 9 -4.32 1.08 -24.72
N LYS A 10 -3.14 1.20 -25.33
CA LYS A 10 -2.23 0.06 -25.49
C LYS A 10 -1.60 -0.27 -24.14
N ASN A 11 -1.45 -1.56 -23.85
CA ASN A 11 -0.75 -2.05 -22.66
C ASN A 11 0.68 -2.40 -23.06
N VAL A 12 1.66 -1.83 -22.36
CA VAL A 12 3.09 -2.11 -22.57
C VAL A 12 3.67 -2.65 -21.27
N TYR A 13 4.21 -3.86 -21.36
CA TYR A 13 4.88 -4.54 -20.26
C TYR A 13 6.39 -4.52 -20.50
N PHE A 14 7.17 -4.09 -19.52
CA PHE A 14 8.62 -3.98 -19.65
C PHE A 14 9.34 -4.27 -18.34
N ALA A 15 10.56 -4.79 -18.43
CA ALA A 15 11.46 -4.96 -17.29
C ALA A 15 12.69 -4.07 -17.53
N PRO A 16 12.83 -2.93 -16.83
CA PRO A 16 13.96 -2.03 -17.03
C PRO A 16 15.25 -2.65 -16.47
N ALA A 17 16.36 -2.47 -17.16
CA ALA A 17 17.68 -2.94 -16.75
C ALA A 17 18.66 -1.77 -16.58
N GLY A 18 19.60 -1.91 -15.65
CA GLY A 18 20.62 -0.90 -15.39
C GLY A 18 20.03 0.45 -14.96
N GLN A 19 20.57 1.54 -15.50
CA GLN A 19 20.19 2.90 -15.12
C GLN A 19 18.72 3.25 -15.43
N LEU A 20 18.11 2.57 -16.40
CA LEU A 20 16.69 2.77 -16.74
C LEU A 20 15.75 2.39 -15.58
N HIS A 21 16.20 1.53 -14.66
CA HIS A 21 15.43 1.19 -13.46
C HIS A 21 15.17 2.43 -12.58
N ASN A 22 16.12 3.38 -12.58
CA ASN A 22 16.09 4.57 -11.74
C ASN A 22 15.25 5.71 -12.32
N ILE A 23 14.69 5.55 -13.52
CA ILE A 23 13.94 6.60 -14.23
C ILE A 23 12.48 6.18 -14.32
N ALA A 24 11.54 7.08 -14.00
CA ALA A 24 10.10 6.87 -14.17
C ALA A 24 9.67 7.03 -15.65
N ILE A 25 10.05 6.07 -16.51
CA ILE A 25 9.79 6.11 -17.98
C ILE A 25 8.30 6.31 -18.29
N GLU A 26 7.43 5.69 -17.51
CA GLU A 26 5.98 5.79 -17.63
C GLU A 26 5.42 7.20 -17.40
N HIS A 27 6.16 8.09 -16.73
CA HIS A 27 5.79 9.48 -16.44
C HIS A 27 6.52 10.50 -17.31
N LEU A 28 7.23 10.04 -18.36
CA LEU A 28 7.89 10.96 -19.26
C LEU A 28 6.86 11.81 -20.03
N PRO A 29 7.21 13.07 -20.35
CA PRO A 29 6.39 13.90 -21.23
C PRO A 29 6.43 13.34 -22.66
N SER A 30 5.28 13.36 -23.32
CA SER A 30 5.12 13.09 -24.75
C SER A 30 5.33 14.36 -25.57
N SER A 31 5.51 14.23 -26.89
CA SER A 31 5.70 15.34 -27.83
C SER A 31 4.59 16.39 -27.76
N ASP A 32 3.39 15.96 -27.39
CA ASP A 32 2.16 16.75 -27.49
C ASP A 32 1.81 17.45 -26.17
N SER A 33 2.78 17.74 -25.30
CA SER A 33 2.60 18.32 -23.95
C SER A 33 1.73 17.49 -22.99
N THR A 34 1.44 16.24 -23.34
CA THR A 34 0.70 15.27 -22.52
C THR A 34 1.66 14.25 -21.93
N PHE A 35 1.31 13.58 -20.83
CA PHE A 35 2.11 12.50 -20.28
C PHE A 35 1.88 11.20 -21.04
N ILE A 36 2.92 10.38 -21.21
CA ILE A 36 2.76 9.08 -21.90
C ILE A 36 1.78 8.17 -21.12
N ALA A 37 1.72 8.30 -19.78
CA ALA A 37 0.74 7.62 -18.91
C ALA A 37 -0.74 7.88 -19.30
N GLU A 38 -1.04 8.98 -20.00
CA GLU A 38 -2.40 9.29 -20.46
C GLU A 38 -2.76 8.59 -21.77
N GLN A 39 -1.75 8.12 -22.51
CA GLN A 39 -1.89 7.51 -23.83
C GLN A 39 -1.74 5.98 -23.77
N ILE A 40 -0.82 5.49 -22.95
CA ILE A 40 -0.39 4.09 -22.88
C ILE A 40 -0.40 3.64 -21.41
N ASN A 41 -0.88 2.43 -21.16
CA ASN A 41 -0.79 1.81 -19.85
C ASN A 41 0.54 1.06 -19.73
N PHE A 42 1.47 1.58 -18.91
CA PHE A 42 2.74 0.94 -18.63
C PHE A 42 2.68 0.05 -17.40
N TYR A 43 3.28 -1.13 -17.50
CA TYR A 43 3.40 -2.08 -16.41
C TYR A 43 4.87 -2.50 -16.26
N ARG A 44 5.49 -2.10 -15.14
CA ARG A 44 6.82 -2.57 -14.76
C ARG A 44 6.76 -4.01 -14.29
N LEU A 45 7.59 -4.85 -14.88
CA LEU A 45 7.81 -6.22 -14.48
C LEU A 45 9.17 -6.35 -13.80
N SER A 46 9.28 -7.30 -12.87
CA SER A 46 10.60 -7.68 -12.32
C SER A 46 11.43 -8.47 -13.35
N SER A 47 10.75 -9.17 -14.25
CA SER A 47 11.33 -9.92 -15.35
C SER A 47 10.28 -10.13 -16.44
N THR A 48 10.70 -10.10 -17.71
CA THR A 48 9.82 -10.43 -18.85
C THR A 48 9.31 -11.87 -18.81
N ARG A 49 9.97 -12.77 -18.05
CA ARG A 49 9.46 -14.13 -17.75
C ARG A 49 8.07 -14.12 -17.11
N GLN A 50 7.71 -13.05 -16.38
CA GLN A 50 6.39 -12.92 -15.76
C GLN A 50 5.24 -12.94 -16.78
N LEU A 51 5.47 -12.61 -18.05
CA LEU A 51 4.45 -12.66 -19.10
C LEU A 51 4.02 -14.09 -19.46
N VAL A 52 4.91 -15.06 -19.28
CA VAL A 52 4.66 -16.48 -19.62
C VAL A 52 4.21 -17.26 -18.39
N MET A 53 4.39 -16.70 -17.19
CA MET A 53 3.95 -17.33 -15.95
C MET A 53 2.42 -17.31 -15.86
N ILE A 54 1.81 -18.49 -15.93
CA ILE A 54 0.41 -18.66 -15.56
C ILE A 54 0.32 -18.47 -14.05
N LYS A 55 -0.21 -17.33 -13.63
CA LYS A 55 -0.62 -17.11 -12.25
C LYS A 55 -2.11 -17.42 -12.18
N ASP A 56 -2.45 -18.44 -11.40
CA ASP A 56 -3.84 -18.60 -10.99
C ASP A 56 -4.28 -17.32 -10.30
N LYS A 57 -5.43 -16.80 -10.71
CA LYS A 57 -6.01 -15.62 -10.05
C LYS A 57 -6.26 -16.02 -8.60
N SER A 58 -5.40 -15.54 -7.69
CA SER A 58 -5.59 -15.74 -6.27
C SER A 58 -6.93 -15.12 -5.91
N HIS A 59 -7.88 -15.95 -5.50
CA HIS A 59 -9.14 -15.48 -4.98
C HIS A 59 -8.84 -14.90 -3.60
N ILE A 60 -8.59 -13.60 -3.55
CA ILE A 60 -8.49 -12.87 -2.29
C ILE A 60 -9.88 -12.93 -1.66
N LYS A 61 -9.99 -13.58 -0.51
CA LYS A 61 -11.25 -13.69 0.24
C LYS A 61 -11.35 -12.65 1.35
N GLU A 62 -10.19 -12.25 1.88
CA GLU A 62 -10.07 -11.42 3.06
C GLU A 62 -9.03 -10.33 2.81
N ALA A 63 -9.31 -9.14 3.33
CA ALA A 63 -8.41 -7.99 3.28
C ALA A 63 -8.37 -7.37 4.68
N VAL A 64 -7.18 -6.99 5.13
CA VAL A 64 -7.01 -6.30 6.41
C VAL A 64 -6.36 -4.95 6.15
N LEU A 65 -6.96 -3.90 6.66
CA LEU A 65 -6.57 -2.53 6.43
C LEU A 65 -6.10 -1.88 7.72
N TYR A 66 -5.00 -1.14 7.62
CA TYR A 66 -4.40 -0.40 8.73
C TYR A 66 -4.43 1.09 8.43
N GLY A 67 -4.77 1.89 9.44
CA GLY A 67 -4.74 3.35 9.36
C GLY A 67 -4.97 3.98 10.72
N GLY A 68 -4.64 5.26 10.87
CA GLY A 68 -4.82 5.96 12.15
C GLY A 68 -4.03 5.33 13.30
N LEU A 69 -2.85 4.78 13.03
CA LEU A 69 -1.98 4.18 14.05
C LEU A 69 -1.29 5.28 14.87
N LYS A 70 -1.20 5.10 16.19
CA LYS A 70 -0.29 5.90 17.02
C LYS A 70 1.11 5.32 16.93
N TYR A 71 2.08 6.19 16.68
CA TYR A 71 3.48 5.83 16.53
C TYR A 71 4.29 6.08 17.81
N ASP A 72 3.71 6.79 18.76
CA ASP A 72 4.25 7.17 20.06
C ASP A 72 3.69 6.33 21.22
N ALA A 73 3.14 5.15 20.92
CA ALA A 73 2.57 4.26 21.93
C ALA A 73 3.65 3.51 22.72
N ASP A 74 3.46 3.43 24.04
CA ASP A 74 4.32 2.64 24.93
C ASP A 74 4.26 1.14 24.58
N THR A 75 5.37 0.43 24.77
CA THR A 75 5.48 -1.01 24.50
C THR A 75 4.42 -1.84 25.25
N THR A 76 4.04 -1.41 26.46
CA THR A 76 2.98 -2.04 27.26
C THR A 76 1.60 -1.84 26.62
N ALA A 77 1.32 -0.65 26.08
CA ALA A 77 0.08 -0.35 25.36
C ALA A 77 -0.02 -1.19 24.07
N LEU A 78 1.09 -1.33 23.33
CA LEU A 78 1.14 -2.15 22.11
C LEU A 78 0.85 -3.63 22.36
N VAL A 79 1.37 -4.21 23.45
CA VAL A 79 1.09 -5.61 23.82
C VAL A 79 -0.39 -5.80 24.17
N VAL A 80 -1.00 -4.85 24.88
CA VAL A 80 -2.44 -4.89 25.20
C VAL A 80 -3.29 -4.75 23.95
N GLU A 81 -2.90 -3.88 23.03
CA GLU A 81 -3.64 -3.62 21.80
C GLU A 81 -3.56 -4.81 20.83
N ASN A 82 -2.40 -5.43 20.67
CA ASN A 82 -2.24 -6.58 19.78
C ASN A 82 -3.18 -7.74 20.15
N LYS A 83 -3.45 -7.94 21.45
CA LYS A 83 -4.40 -8.96 21.93
C LYS A 83 -5.83 -8.76 21.43
N LYS A 84 -6.22 -7.56 20.97
CA LYS A 84 -7.55 -7.29 20.41
C LYS A 84 -7.74 -7.91 19.02
N TYR A 85 -6.65 -8.21 18.32
CA TYR A 85 -6.66 -8.70 16.95
C TYR A 85 -6.27 -10.19 16.92
N THR A 86 -7.21 -11.05 17.29
CA THR A 86 -6.99 -12.50 17.43
C THR A 86 -7.05 -13.27 16.11
N ASP A 87 -7.56 -12.63 15.05
CA ASP A 87 -7.86 -13.31 13.78
C ASP A 87 -6.60 -13.66 12.98
N ILE A 88 -5.45 -13.06 13.35
CA ILE A 88 -4.16 -13.30 12.71
C ILE A 88 -3.19 -13.76 13.80
N PRO A 89 -2.70 -15.02 13.78
CA PRO A 89 -1.71 -15.46 14.75
C PRO A 89 -0.44 -14.62 14.57
N ARG A 90 -0.17 -13.76 15.56
CA ARG A 90 1.04 -12.94 15.63
C ARG A 90 1.75 -13.25 16.92
N ASP A 91 2.94 -13.85 16.82
CA ASP A 91 3.87 -13.89 17.93
C ASP A 91 4.56 -12.53 18.04
N LEU A 92 3.99 -11.62 18.83
CA LEU A 92 4.75 -10.49 19.37
C LEU A 92 5.64 -10.98 20.52
N ASN A 93 6.71 -11.71 20.19
CA ASN A 93 7.77 -11.97 21.15
C ASN A 93 8.67 -10.73 21.24
N ILE A 94 8.15 -9.65 21.84
CA ILE A 94 8.93 -8.43 22.12
C ILE A 94 9.84 -8.77 23.30
N GLN A 95 10.97 -9.41 23.03
CA GLN A 95 12.03 -9.52 24.02
C GLN A 95 12.52 -8.10 24.32
N HIS A 96 12.44 -7.72 25.60
CA HIS A 96 12.78 -6.43 26.19
C HIS A 96 14.26 -6.02 26.00
N THR A 97 14.74 -5.89 24.76
CA THR A 97 16.04 -5.29 24.46
C THR A 97 15.87 -4.17 23.45
N PHE A 98 14.90 -3.28 23.69
CA PHE A 98 14.93 -1.96 23.07
C PHE A 98 15.95 -1.14 23.86
N TYR A 99 17.22 -1.26 23.48
CA TYR A 99 18.26 -0.34 23.92
C TYR A 99 17.84 1.05 23.42
N PRO A 100 17.64 2.05 24.29
CA PRO A 100 17.24 3.39 23.86
C PRO A 100 18.45 4.08 23.22
N ASP A 101 18.84 3.65 22.03
CA ASP A 101 19.83 4.36 21.22
C ASP A 101 19.12 5.50 20.49
N SER A 102 19.35 6.71 21.01
CA SER A 102 19.23 8.04 20.39
C SER A 102 17.95 8.45 19.62
N LEU A 103 16.93 7.60 19.48
CA LEU A 103 15.65 7.94 18.85
C LEU A 103 14.74 8.81 19.74
N ASN A 104 15.00 8.89 21.05
CA ASN A 104 14.35 9.84 21.95
C ASN A 104 14.71 11.32 21.65
N LEU A 105 15.66 11.58 20.74
CA LEU A 105 16.04 12.93 20.31
C LEU A 105 15.30 13.41 19.05
N ARG A 106 14.65 12.50 18.31
CA ARG A 106 13.73 12.84 17.20
C ARG A 106 12.32 12.90 17.78
N ASP A 107 11.56 13.95 17.46
CA ASP A 107 10.19 14.26 17.93
C ASP A 107 9.12 13.24 17.47
N GLY A 108 9.39 11.95 17.68
CA GLY A 108 8.57 10.82 17.26
C GLY A 108 8.16 10.87 15.79
N ALA A 109 7.17 10.05 15.44
CA ALA A 109 6.30 10.37 14.31
C ALA A 109 4.98 10.88 14.91
N LYS A 110 4.60 12.11 14.57
CA LYS A 110 3.31 12.67 15.01
C LYS A 110 2.17 11.87 14.40
N TYR A 111 1.08 11.76 15.15
CA TYR A 111 -0.15 11.16 14.65
C TYR A 111 -0.60 11.84 13.34
N LEU A 112 -0.93 11.03 12.34
CA LEU A 112 -1.33 11.48 11.01
C LEU A 112 -2.83 11.25 10.81
N PRO A 113 -3.70 12.24 11.07
CA PRO A 113 -5.16 12.04 11.05
C PRO A 113 -5.69 11.65 9.67
N ALA A 114 -5.02 12.09 8.59
CA ALA A 114 -5.40 11.75 7.21
C ALA A 114 -5.35 10.23 6.95
N THR A 115 -4.42 9.50 7.58
CA THR A 115 -4.28 8.05 7.38
C THR A 115 -5.50 7.28 7.86
N LYS A 116 -6.21 7.79 8.87
CA LYS A 116 -7.47 7.23 9.34
C LYS A 116 -8.57 7.41 8.29
N ILE A 117 -8.68 8.62 7.75
CA ILE A 117 -9.68 8.96 6.72
C ILE A 117 -9.46 8.11 5.47
N GLU A 118 -8.21 7.98 5.03
CA GLU A 118 -7.85 7.14 3.89
C GLU A 118 -8.21 5.68 4.12
N ALA A 119 -7.93 5.13 5.31
CA ALA A 119 -8.29 3.76 5.63
C ALA A 119 -9.82 3.56 5.64
N GLU A 120 -10.60 4.48 6.20
CA GLU A 120 -12.06 4.41 6.15
C GLU A 120 -12.59 4.46 4.70
N GLN A 121 -12.02 5.32 3.85
CA GLN A 121 -12.38 5.41 2.43
C GLN A 121 -12.04 4.14 1.65
N ILE A 122 -10.87 3.54 1.89
CA ILE A 122 -10.46 2.29 1.24
C ILE A 122 -11.35 1.14 1.72
N LYS A 123 -11.71 1.09 3.02
CA LYS A 123 -12.66 0.09 3.54
C LYS A 123 -13.99 0.17 2.79
N GLN A 124 -14.55 1.37 2.64
CA GLN A 124 -15.79 1.58 1.90
C GLN A 124 -15.67 1.15 0.44
N ALA A 125 -14.55 1.45 -0.22
CA ALA A 125 -14.29 1.02 -1.58
C ALA A 125 -14.20 -0.51 -1.71
N LEU A 126 -13.62 -1.19 -0.71
CA LEU A 126 -13.52 -2.65 -0.65
C LEU A 126 -14.87 -3.33 -0.33
N GLU A 127 -15.69 -2.75 0.54
CA GLU A 127 -17.05 -3.21 0.85
C GLU A 127 -17.99 -3.13 -0.36
N ASN A 128 -17.74 -2.18 -1.28
CA ASN A 128 -18.45 -2.11 -2.56
C ASN A 128 -18.08 -3.29 -3.51
N THR A 129 -17.12 -4.12 -3.12
CA THR A 129 -16.75 -5.35 -3.83
C THR A 129 -17.25 -6.59 -3.06
N ARG A 130 -16.89 -7.80 -3.50
CA ARG A 130 -17.26 -9.05 -2.80
C ARG A 130 -16.36 -9.37 -1.59
N LEU A 131 -15.58 -8.41 -1.12
CA LEU A 131 -14.63 -8.58 -0.03
C LEU A 131 -15.24 -8.09 1.29
N GLN A 132 -14.89 -8.75 2.39
CA GLN A 132 -15.18 -8.29 3.74
C GLN A 132 -13.87 -7.80 4.38
N PRO A 133 -13.55 -6.49 4.29
CA PRO A 133 -12.31 -5.96 4.84
C PRO A 133 -12.40 -5.77 6.37
N ALA A 134 -11.42 -6.30 7.10
CA ALA A 134 -11.22 -5.98 8.51
C ALA A 134 -10.42 -4.69 8.65
N LEU A 135 -10.84 -3.79 9.54
CA LEU A 135 -10.19 -2.49 9.75
C LEU A 135 -9.54 -2.46 11.14
N TYR A 136 -8.21 -2.38 11.17
CA TYR A 136 -7.41 -2.34 12.38
C TYR A 136 -6.83 -0.94 12.54
N MET A 137 -7.40 -0.17 13.47
CA MET A 137 -6.99 1.19 13.80
C MET A 137 -6.81 1.29 15.31
N ASP A 138 -5.90 2.15 15.74
CA ASP A 138 -5.74 2.44 17.15
C ASP A 138 -6.95 3.24 17.68
N LEU A 139 -7.34 2.96 18.91
CA LEU A 139 -8.59 3.42 19.51
C LEU A 139 -8.48 4.83 20.11
N ARG A 140 -9.64 5.48 20.03
CA ARG A 140 -10.09 6.57 20.90
C ARG A 140 -9.87 6.25 22.37
#